data_AF-A0A0B8QDP1-F1
#
_entry.id   AF-A0A0B8QDP1-F1
#
_cell.length_a   1.000
_cell.length_b   1.000
_cell.length_c   1.000
_cell.angle_alpha   90.00
_cell.angle_beta   90.00
_cell.angle_gamma   90.00
#
_symmetry.space_group_name_H-M   'P 1'
#
loop_
_entity.id
_entity.type
_entity.pdbx_description
1 polymer ?
#
loop_
_entity_poly.entity_id
_entity_poly.type
_entity_poly.pdbx_seq_one_letter_code
_entity_poly.pdbx_strand_id
1 'polypeptide(L)'
;MADAAALGDIFAAPAPNVIMQTTEAVDNGKGVIYIYGNYAGDNMNFDIAAELADDEDIKTHTIRVWDDVASAPLSKIEERRGTAGDLYVLKIAGAASEKYTDFDKIVELTERSRDYTRSIGVALSAGSVPQTNSFNFELPDDELEIGMGLHGEPGVAREKMSSADEVVSKLVDQLCGDLPYQSGDEVCLLVNNLGSSTYMELLIATRQAHKLLAERGIKVHDTLVGNYCTSQEMSGYSITLLKLDEELKELYDYSCDSFALRK
;
A
#
# COMPACT_ATOMS: atom_id res chain seq x y z
N MET A 1 -2.76 14.96 -3.26
CA MET A 1 -2.38 13.58 -3.69
C MET A 1 -1.05 13.71 -4.41
N ALA A 2 -0.58 12.69 -5.14
CA ALA A 2 0.65 12.82 -5.94
C ALA A 2 0.50 13.88 -7.04
N ASP A 3 1.55 14.68 -7.25
CA ASP A 3 1.62 15.69 -8.32
C ASP A 3 1.83 15.05 -9.71
N ALA A 4 2.58 13.94 -9.76
CA ALA A 4 2.77 13.12 -10.97
C ALA A 4 3.07 11.66 -10.61
N ALA A 5 3.07 10.79 -11.62
CA ALA A 5 3.42 9.38 -11.49
C ALA A 5 4.33 8.94 -12.65
N ALA A 6 5.50 8.38 -12.32
CA ALA A 6 6.38 7.74 -13.28
C ALA A 6 5.90 6.30 -13.52
N LEU A 7 5.53 5.96 -14.75
CA LEU A 7 4.95 4.66 -15.08
C LEU A 7 5.94 3.81 -15.90
N GLY A 8 6.18 2.59 -15.44
CA GLY A 8 6.93 1.57 -16.17
C GLY A 8 6.03 0.66 -17.01
N ASP A 9 6.63 -0.41 -17.54
CA ASP A 9 5.87 -1.50 -18.17
C ASP A 9 5.10 -2.31 -17.11
N ILE A 10 4.20 -3.20 -17.55
CA ILE A 10 3.42 -4.04 -16.62
C ILE A 10 4.37 -4.87 -15.74
N PHE A 11 4.28 -4.66 -14.43
CA PHE A 11 5.12 -5.30 -13.39
C PHE A 11 6.63 -5.04 -13.54
N ALA A 12 7.01 -3.90 -14.11
CA ALA A 12 8.40 -3.46 -14.19
C ALA A 12 8.53 -2.00 -13.72
N ALA A 13 9.53 -1.74 -12.89
CA ALA A 13 9.84 -0.38 -12.42
C ALA A 13 10.12 0.57 -13.61
N PRO A 14 9.69 1.85 -13.53
CA PRO A 14 10.03 2.83 -14.55
C PRO A 14 11.55 3.04 -14.64
N ALA A 15 12.05 3.33 -15.84
CA ALA A 15 13.47 3.61 -16.04
C ALA A 15 13.88 4.94 -15.35
N PRO A 16 15.12 5.08 -14.87
CA PRO A 16 15.56 6.28 -14.13
C PRO A 16 15.35 7.60 -14.87
N ASN A 17 15.50 7.61 -16.19
CA ASN A 17 15.27 8.81 -17.01
C ASN A 17 13.79 9.22 -17.06
N VAL A 18 12.85 8.26 -16.98
CA VAL A 18 11.41 8.56 -16.90
C VAL A 18 11.08 9.15 -15.53
N ILE A 19 11.68 8.61 -14.47
CA ILE A 19 11.54 9.16 -13.11
C ILE A 19 12.10 10.59 -13.07
N MET A 20 13.32 10.81 -13.55
CA MET A 20 13.93 12.14 -13.59
C MET A 20 13.11 13.17 -14.39
N GLN A 21 12.62 12.81 -15.58
CA GLN A 21 11.72 13.68 -16.35
C GLN A 21 10.42 14.00 -15.60
N THR A 22 9.92 13.06 -14.81
CA THR A 22 8.75 13.28 -13.96
C THR A 22 9.09 14.25 -12.83
N THR A 23 10.25 14.08 -12.19
CA THR A 23 10.79 14.97 -11.15
C THR A 23 10.94 16.40 -11.64
N GLU A 24 11.61 16.61 -12.77
CA GLU A 24 11.79 17.94 -13.39
C GLU A 24 10.44 18.61 -13.71
N ALA A 25 9.44 17.82 -14.12
CA ALA A 25 8.13 18.35 -14.47
C ALA A 25 7.31 18.83 -13.25
N VAL A 26 7.58 18.30 -12.05
CA VAL A 26 6.86 18.66 -10.82
C VAL A 26 7.68 19.51 -9.85
N ASP A 27 8.99 19.63 -10.04
CA ASP A 27 9.82 20.47 -9.20
C ASP A 27 9.36 21.93 -9.26
N ASN A 28 9.17 22.50 -8.08
CA ASN A 28 8.77 23.89 -7.87
C ASN A 28 9.77 24.67 -7.02
N GLY A 29 10.98 24.12 -6.84
CA GLY A 29 12.05 24.70 -6.03
C GLY A 29 11.90 24.47 -4.52
N LYS A 30 10.96 23.61 -4.09
CA LYS A 30 10.78 23.23 -2.68
C LYS A 30 11.13 21.76 -2.41
N GLY A 31 11.64 21.06 -3.42
CA GLY A 31 12.01 19.66 -3.37
C GLY A 31 10.86 18.71 -3.72
N VAL A 32 11.22 17.46 -4.00
CA VAL A 32 10.31 16.40 -4.47
C VAL A 32 10.44 15.16 -3.57
N ILE A 33 9.31 14.59 -3.15
CA ILE A 33 9.29 13.36 -2.35
C ILE A 33 8.90 12.20 -3.25
N TYR A 34 9.75 11.18 -3.35
CA TYR A 34 9.46 9.93 -4.04
C TYR A 34 8.77 8.95 -3.10
N ILE A 35 7.61 8.44 -3.50
CA ILE A 35 6.82 7.50 -2.70
C ILE A 35 6.45 6.30 -3.58
N TYR A 36 6.88 5.11 -3.18
CA TYR A 36 6.64 3.88 -3.94
C TYR A 36 6.79 2.64 -3.04
N GLY A 37 6.21 1.52 -3.48
CA GLY A 37 6.34 0.24 -2.79
C GLY A 37 7.77 -0.31 -2.82
N ASN A 38 8.23 -0.90 -1.71
CA ASN A 38 9.62 -1.34 -1.55
C ASN A 38 9.93 -2.62 -2.34
N TYR A 39 10.38 -2.44 -3.58
CA TYR A 39 10.81 -3.50 -4.49
C TYR A 39 12.20 -3.21 -5.03
N ALA A 40 12.98 -4.26 -5.30
CA ALA A 40 14.39 -4.10 -5.68
C ALA A 40 14.60 -3.27 -6.96
N GLY A 41 13.74 -3.46 -7.97
CA GLY A 41 13.80 -2.70 -9.22
C GLY A 41 13.49 -1.21 -9.00
N ASP A 42 12.42 -0.93 -8.27
CA ASP A 42 12.03 0.44 -7.92
C ASP A 42 13.10 1.13 -7.07
N ASN A 43 13.62 0.45 -6.05
CA ASN A 43 14.72 0.96 -5.22
C ASN A 43 15.92 1.37 -6.08
N MET A 44 16.40 0.49 -6.94
CA MET A 44 17.54 0.80 -7.81
C MET A 44 17.25 1.98 -8.74
N ASN A 45 16.09 2.00 -9.40
CA ASN A 45 15.80 3.02 -10.41
C ASN A 45 15.52 4.40 -9.80
N PHE A 46 14.81 4.47 -8.68
CA PHE A 46 14.57 5.71 -7.96
C PHE A 46 15.83 6.24 -7.26
N ASP A 47 16.72 5.37 -6.78
CA ASP A 47 18.01 5.80 -6.22
C ASP A 47 18.89 6.46 -7.31
N ILE A 48 18.97 5.85 -8.50
CA ILE A 48 19.67 6.47 -9.65
C ILE A 48 19.01 7.80 -10.04
N ALA A 49 17.67 7.87 -10.04
CA ALA A 49 16.98 9.12 -10.36
C ALA A 49 17.17 10.20 -9.29
N ALA A 50 17.34 9.83 -8.02
CA ALA A 50 17.67 10.76 -6.94
C ALA A 50 19.10 11.30 -7.12
N GLU A 51 20.07 10.47 -7.50
CA GLU A 51 21.43 10.91 -7.85
C GLU A 51 21.42 11.88 -9.03
N LEU A 52 20.66 11.58 -10.09
CA LEU A 52 20.51 12.49 -11.25
C LEU A 52 19.83 13.82 -10.87
N ALA A 53 18.87 13.80 -9.95
CA ALA A 53 18.22 15.00 -9.46
C ALA A 53 19.17 15.88 -8.62
N ASP A 54 20.03 15.27 -7.82
CA ASP A 54 21.06 15.96 -7.04
C ASP A 54 22.10 16.65 -7.95
N ASP A 55 22.51 15.99 -9.05
CA ASP A 55 23.38 16.60 -10.07
C ASP A 55 22.80 17.87 -10.71
N GLU A 56 21.46 18.02 -10.70
CA GLU A 56 20.72 19.18 -11.21
C GLU A 56 20.22 20.13 -10.08
N ASP A 57 20.78 20.01 -8.86
CA ASP A 57 20.43 20.81 -7.67
C ASP A 57 18.95 20.68 -7.22
N ILE A 58 18.26 19.59 -7.57
CA ILE A 58 16.87 19.32 -7.14
C ILE A 58 16.88 18.51 -5.84
N LYS A 59 16.42 19.13 -4.74
CA LYS A 59 16.26 18.43 -3.44
C LYS A 59 15.25 17.29 -3.58
N THR A 60 15.65 16.06 -3.28
CA THR A 60 14.74 14.90 -3.26
C THR A 60 14.77 14.15 -1.93
N HIS A 61 13.70 13.42 -1.59
CA HIS A 61 13.68 12.48 -0.47
C HIS A 61 12.85 11.24 -0.81
N THR A 62 13.39 10.06 -0.51
CA THR A 62 12.77 8.77 -0.86
C THR A 62 12.07 8.15 0.33
N ILE A 63 10.79 7.81 0.17
CA ILE A 63 9.97 7.08 1.13
C ILE A 63 9.52 5.77 0.50
N ARG A 64 10.16 4.69 0.93
CA ARG A 64 9.81 3.32 0.56
C ARG A 64 8.70 2.84 1.48
N VAL A 65 7.60 2.38 0.88
CA VAL A 65 6.48 1.81 1.63
C VAL A 65 6.72 0.31 1.81
N TRP A 66 6.60 -0.16 3.05
CA TRP A 66 6.96 -1.52 3.45
C TRP A 66 5.90 -2.13 4.39
N ASP A 67 4.63 -1.91 4.03
CA ASP A 67 3.46 -2.23 4.83
C ASP A 67 3.10 -3.73 4.85
N ASP A 68 3.59 -4.54 3.92
CA ASP A 68 3.23 -5.95 3.78
C ASP A 68 3.86 -6.84 4.88
N VAL A 69 3.05 -7.18 5.88
CA VAL A 69 3.49 -7.94 7.05
C VAL A 69 3.88 -9.38 6.74
N ALA A 70 3.44 -9.93 5.60
CA ALA A 70 3.75 -11.30 5.22
C ALA A 70 5.15 -11.41 4.61
N SER A 71 5.64 -10.35 3.97
CA SER A 71 6.87 -10.44 3.17
C SER A 71 8.18 -10.56 3.98
N ALA A 72 8.22 -10.00 5.19
CA ALA A 72 9.35 -10.11 6.11
C ALA A 72 8.92 -9.89 7.57
N PRO A 73 9.60 -10.48 8.56
CA PRO A 73 9.29 -10.27 9.98
C PRO A 73 9.53 -8.81 10.40
N LEU A 74 8.90 -8.37 11.49
CA LEU A 74 9.02 -6.99 12.00
C LEU A 74 10.46 -6.57 12.29
N SER A 75 11.35 -7.51 12.65
CA SER A 75 12.78 -7.24 12.86
C SER A 75 13.55 -6.87 11.60
N LYS A 76 12.93 -7.00 10.42
CA LYS A 76 13.45 -6.71 9.09
C LYS A 76 12.40 -5.92 8.31
N ILE A 77 11.75 -4.95 8.97
CA ILE A 77 10.61 -4.23 8.41
C ILE A 77 10.97 -3.54 7.08
N GLU A 78 12.20 -3.06 6.95
CA GLU A 78 12.77 -2.44 5.76
C GLU A 78 12.98 -3.41 4.57
N GLU A 79 12.88 -4.73 4.80
CA GLU A 79 12.90 -5.74 3.74
C GLU A 79 11.49 -6.07 3.22
N ARG A 80 10.42 -5.52 3.83
CA ARG A 80 9.04 -5.82 3.42
C ARG A 80 8.68 -5.16 2.10
N ARG A 81 7.81 -5.81 1.34
CA ARG A 81 7.16 -5.26 0.14
C ARG A 81 6.24 -4.09 0.51
N GLY A 82 6.04 -3.18 -0.43
CA GLY A 82 4.98 -2.17 -0.38
C GLY A 82 3.76 -2.62 -1.17
N THR A 83 2.55 -2.45 -0.63
CA THR A 83 1.31 -2.90 -1.26
C THR A 83 0.20 -1.83 -1.18
N ALA A 84 -1.01 -2.19 -0.75
CA ALA A 84 -2.16 -1.28 -0.75
C ALA A 84 -2.02 -0.12 0.25
N GLY A 85 -1.07 -0.18 1.19
CA GLY A 85 -0.73 0.90 2.10
C GLY A 85 -0.19 2.15 1.41
N ASP A 86 0.33 2.03 0.18
CA ASP A 86 0.75 3.16 -0.64
C ASP A 86 -0.35 4.24 -0.73
N LEU A 87 -1.62 3.83 -0.81
CA LEU A 87 -2.76 4.75 -0.85
C LEU A 87 -2.78 5.70 0.34
N TYR A 88 -2.58 5.17 1.55
CA TYR A 88 -2.59 5.96 2.77
C TYR A 88 -1.37 6.87 2.86
N VAL A 89 -0.19 6.35 2.52
CA VAL A 89 1.05 7.14 2.55
C VAL A 89 0.96 8.31 1.55
N LEU A 90 0.47 8.06 0.32
CA LEU A 90 0.23 9.10 -0.68
C LEU A 90 -0.84 10.11 -0.24
N LYS A 91 -1.91 9.65 0.43
CA LYS A 91 -2.95 10.54 0.96
C LYS A 91 -2.41 11.47 2.04
N ILE A 92 -1.61 10.96 2.97
CA ILE A 92 -1.00 11.75 4.03
C ILE A 92 0.04 12.71 3.47
N ALA A 93 0.94 12.24 2.59
CA ALA A 93 1.94 13.07 1.94
C ALA A 93 1.30 14.25 1.20
N GLY A 94 0.30 13.96 0.37
CA GLY A 94 -0.41 14.98 -0.40
C GLY A 94 -1.25 15.93 0.45
N ALA A 95 -1.66 15.55 1.66
CA ALA A 95 -2.30 16.47 2.60
C ALA A 95 -1.28 17.30 3.37
N ALA A 96 -0.15 16.69 3.73
CA ALA A 96 0.94 17.36 4.43
C ALA A 96 1.58 18.44 3.54
N SER A 97 1.75 18.18 2.24
CA SER A 97 2.29 19.16 1.28
C SER A 97 1.37 20.38 1.06
N GLU A 98 0.06 20.22 1.25
CA GLU A 98 -0.91 21.32 1.21
C GLU A 98 -0.94 22.12 2.52
N LYS A 99 -0.80 21.43 3.66
CA LYS A 99 -0.92 22.03 4.99
C LYS A 99 0.37 22.68 5.49
N TYR A 100 1.52 22.15 5.09
CA TYR A 100 2.83 22.56 5.57
C TYR A 100 3.73 23.00 4.42
N THR A 101 4.61 23.97 4.67
CA THR A 101 5.62 24.42 3.70
C THR A 101 7.03 23.91 4.02
N ASP A 102 7.22 23.35 5.22
CA ASP A 102 8.49 22.79 5.66
C ASP A 102 8.64 21.37 5.12
N PHE A 103 9.61 21.17 4.23
CA PHE A 103 9.89 19.91 3.58
C PHE A 103 10.14 18.78 4.58
N ASP A 104 10.92 19.05 5.63
CA ASP A 104 11.34 18.01 6.58
C ASP A 104 10.15 17.58 7.46
N LYS A 105 9.19 18.51 7.72
CA LYS A 105 7.93 18.18 8.40
C LYS A 105 7.02 17.31 7.52
N ILE A 106 6.96 17.57 6.21
CA ILE A 106 6.18 16.75 5.27
C ILE A 106 6.76 15.33 5.21
N VAL A 107 8.08 15.22 5.13
CA VAL A 107 8.80 13.94 5.18
C VAL A 107 8.48 13.17 6.47
N GLU A 108 8.63 13.81 7.63
CA GLU A 108 8.36 13.19 8.94
C GLU A 108 6.95 12.59 9.02
N LEU A 109 5.94 13.36 8.61
CA LEU A 109 4.54 12.90 8.64
C LEU A 109 4.29 11.75 7.67
N THR A 110 4.93 11.78 6.51
CA THR A 110 4.79 10.75 5.50
C THR A 110 5.44 9.44 5.96
N GLU A 111 6.67 9.51 6.49
CA GLU A 111 7.37 8.35 7.08
C GLU A 111 6.60 7.79 8.28
N ARG A 112 6.05 8.65 9.14
CA ARG A 112 5.22 8.22 10.27
C ARG A 112 3.97 7.47 9.80
N SER A 113 3.29 7.95 8.76
CA SER A 113 2.15 7.25 8.18
C SER A 113 2.53 5.89 7.59
N ARG A 114 3.70 5.80 6.93
CA ARG A 114 4.26 4.54 6.42
C ARG A 114 4.54 3.57 7.56
N ASP A 115 5.15 4.04 8.64
CA ASP A 115 5.45 3.21 9.82
C ASP A 115 4.20 2.76 10.59
N TYR A 116 3.08 3.48 10.44
CA TYR A 116 1.80 3.17 11.07
C TYR A 116 0.83 2.37 10.18
N THR A 117 1.26 2.04 8.95
CA THR A 117 0.46 1.29 7.98
C THR A 117 0.88 -0.16 7.90
N ARG A 118 -0.08 -1.09 7.94
CA ARG A 118 0.14 -2.54 7.77
C ARG A 118 -0.86 -3.12 6.81
N SER A 119 -0.41 -4.01 5.93
CA SER A 119 -1.23 -4.69 4.94
C SER A 119 -0.93 -6.18 4.88
N ILE A 120 -1.94 -6.94 4.47
CA ILE A 120 -1.79 -8.33 4.08
C ILE A 120 -2.86 -8.72 3.06
N GLY A 121 -2.45 -9.51 2.05
CA GLY A 121 -3.32 -10.00 0.98
C GLY A 121 -3.71 -11.47 1.11
N VAL A 122 -4.76 -11.86 0.40
CA VAL A 122 -5.07 -13.25 0.05
C VAL A 122 -5.43 -13.32 -1.44
N ALA A 123 -4.82 -14.26 -2.15
CA ALA A 123 -5.10 -14.55 -3.54
C ALA A 123 -5.90 -15.85 -3.68
N LEU A 124 -6.85 -15.84 -4.61
CA LEU A 124 -7.73 -16.96 -4.99
C LEU A 124 -7.48 -17.42 -6.43
N SER A 125 -6.95 -16.55 -7.28
CA SER A 125 -6.49 -16.91 -8.63
C SER A 125 -5.43 -15.92 -9.12
N ALA A 126 -4.60 -16.34 -10.05
CA ALA A 126 -3.54 -15.53 -10.64
C ALA A 126 -4.02 -14.42 -11.58
N GLY A 127 -3.14 -13.47 -11.85
CA GLY A 127 -3.30 -12.43 -12.87
C GLY A 127 -2.40 -12.70 -14.08
N SER A 128 -2.81 -12.26 -15.27
CA SER A 128 -2.03 -12.46 -16.49
C SER A 128 -0.88 -11.48 -16.60
N VAL A 129 0.21 -11.91 -17.23
CA VAL A 129 1.38 -11.10 -17.58
C VAL A 129 1.44 -11.03 -19.11
N PRO A 130 0.96 -9.94 -19.73
CA PRO A 130 0.85 -9.85 -21.18
C PRO A 130 2.17 -10.05 -21.92
N GLN A 131 3.30 -9.61 -21.34
CA GLN A 131 4.61 -9.74 -21.96
C GLN A 131 5.05 -11.20 -22.12
N THR A 132 4.65 -12.09 -21.21
CA THR A 132 5.01 -13.51 -21.23
C THR A 132 3.89 -14.40 -21.76
N ASN A 133 2.68 -13.86 -21.97
CA ASN A 133 1.46 -14.62 -22.29
C ASN A 133 1.20 -15.76 -21.28
N SER A 134 1.48 -15.53 -20.01
CA SER A 134 1.30 -16.50 -18.92
C SER A 134 0.67 -15.85 -17.69
N PHE A 135 0.21 -16.65 -16.73
CA PHE A 135 -0.15 -16.15 -15.41
C PHE A 135 1.11 -15.91 -14.55
N ASN A 136 1.02 -15.01 -13.57
CA ASN A 136 2.13 -14.69 -12.66
C ASN A 136 2.41 -15.80 -11.61
N PHE A 137 1.43 -16.64 -11.31
CA PHE A 137 1.59 -17.87 -10.50
C PHE A 137 0.54 -18.93 -10.86
N GLU A 138 0.66 -20.11 -10.25
CA GLU A 138 -0.34 -21.19 -10.33
C GLU A 138 -0.90 -21.50 -8.93
N LEU A 139 -2.22 -21.60 -8.85
CA LEU A 139 -2.96 -21.94 -7.63
C LEU A 139 -4.15 -22.86 -7.99
N PRO A 140 -4.29 -24.03 -7.32
CA PRO A 140 -5.44 -24.90 -7.53
C PRO A 140 -6.77 -24.26 -7.13
N ASP A 141 -7.86 -24.64 -7.80
CA ASP A 141 -9.22 -24.10 -7.56
C ASP A 141 -9.74 -24.30 -6.12
N ASP A 142 -9.18 -25.25 -5.37
CA ASP A 142 -9.55 -25.56 -3.99
C ASP A 142 -8.57 -24.97 -2.95
N GLU A 143 -7.70 -24.06 -3.36
CA GLU A 143 -6.67 -23.43 -2.53
C GLU A 143 -6.72 -21.90 -2.57
N LEU A 144 -6.18 -21.29 -1.52
CA LEU A 144 -5.92 -19.87 -1.40
C LEU A 144 -4.47 -19.64 -0.98
N GLU A 145 -3.93 -18.46 -1.27
CA GLU A 145 -2.56 -18.10 -0.89
C GLU A 145 -2.54 -16.78 -0.09
N ILE A 146 -2.13 -16.87 1.18
CA ILE A 146 -2.03 -15.73 2.09
C ILE A 146 -0.66 -15.06 1.94
N GLY A 147 -0.68 -13.74 1.87
CA GLY A 147 0.52 -12.93 1.74
C GLY A 147 1.12 -12.95 0.34
N MET A 148 0.36 -13.31 -0.70
CA MET A 148 0.81 -13.19 -2.08
C MET A 148 1.15 -11.73 -2.41
N GLY A 149 2.29 -11.50 -3.08
CA GLY A 149 2.70 -10.18 -3.54
C GLY A 149 1.93 -9.70 -4.77
N LEU A 150 1.97 -8.39 -5.03
CA LEU A 150 1.29 -7.77 -6.16
C LEU A 150 1.79 -8.24 -7.53
N HIS A 151 2.99 -8.82 -7.62
CA HIS A 151 3.57 -9.26 -8.89
C HIS A 151 3.63 -10.79 -8.99
N GLY A 152 2.96 -11.51 -8.09
CA GLY A 152 2.96 -12.97 -8.02
C GLY A 152 4.12 -13.54 -7.21
N GLU A 153 4.81 -12.71 -6.42
CA GLU A 153 5.80 -13.20 -5.47
C GLU A 153 5.12 -14.09 -4.41
N PRO A 154 5.69 -15.27 -4.10
CA PRO A 154 5.02 -16.27 -3.28
C PRO A 154 4.60 -15.72 -1.92
N GLY A 155 3.46 -16.20 -1.46
CA GLY A 155 2.95 -15.90 -0.13
C GLY A 155 3.65 -16.67 0.98
N VAL A 156 3.18 -16.45 2.21
CA VAL A 156 3.69 -17.13 3.41
C VAL A 156 3.00 -18.45 3.68
N ALA A 157 1.78 -18.63 3.16
CA ALA A 157 1.00 -19.83 3.36
C ALA A 157 0.07 -20.10 2.18
N ARG A 158 0.12 -21.33 1.68
CA ARG A 158 -0.87 -21.88 0.76
C ARG A 158 -1.73 -22.89 1.52
N GLU A 159 -3.04 -22.71 1.45
CA GLU A 159 -3.99 -23.44 2.28
C GLU A 159 -5.23 -23.84 1.48
N LYS A 160 -5.97 -24.84 1.97
CA LYS A 160 -7.27 -25.18 1.38
C LYS A 160 -8.26 -24.03 1.57
N MET A 161 -9.15 -23.88 0.60
CA MET A 161 -10.21 -22.89 0.64
C MET A 161 -11.01 -23.04 1.94
N SER A 162 -11.19 -21.92 2.63
CA SER A 162 -11.94 -21.82 3.89
C SER A 162 -12.94 -20.68 3.79
N SER A 163 -13.77 -20.50 4.83
CA SER A 163 -14.75 -19.42 4.80
C SER A 163 -14.06 -18.05 4.81
N ALA A 164 -14.70 -17.04 4.19
CA ALA A 164 -14.19 -15.66 4.22
C ALA A 164 -13.97 -15.17 5.67
N ASP A 165 -14.80 -15.61 6.62
CA ASP A 165 -14.65 -15.22 8.03
C ASP A 165 -13.36 -15.77 8.66
N GLU A 166 -12.99 -17.01 8.34
CA GLU A 166 -11.75 -17.64 8.80
C GLU A 166 -10.52 -16.98 8.17
N VAL A 167 -10.58 -16.70 6.87
CA VAL A 167 -9.49 -16.00 6.14
C VAL A 167 -9.27 -14.61 6.74
N VAL A 168 -10.33 -13.82 6.86
CA VAL A 168 -10.23 -12.46 7.42
C VAL A 168 -9.77 -12.47 8.87
N SER A 169 -10.16 -13.47 9.67
CA SER A 169 -9.61 -13.62 11.03
C SER A 169 -8.10 -13.73 11.01
N LYS A 170 -7.54 -14.61 10.18
CA LYS A 170 -6.08 -14.78 10.06
C LYS A 170 -5.39 -13.49 9.63
N LEU A 171 -5.95 -12.79 8.64
CA LEU A 171 -5.38 -11.53 8.15
C LEU A 171 -5.36 -10.46 9.24
N VAL A 172 -6.49 -10.22 9.90
CA VAL A 172 -6.60 -9.21 10.98
C VAL A 172 -5.74 -9.60 12.19
N ASP A 173 -5.67 -10.88 12.53
CA ASP A 173 -4.78 -11.38 13.60
C ASP A 173 -3.31 -11.06 13.32
N GLN A 174 -2.84 -11.27 12.09
CA GLN A 174 -1.47 -10.94 11.72
C GLN A 174 -1.22 -9.42 11.73
N LEU A 175 -2.14 -8.62 11.19
CA LEU A 175 -2.02 -7.16 11.21
C LEU A 175 -1.94 -6.61 12.64
N CYS A 176 -2.82 -7.10 13.52
CA CYS A 176 -2.86 -6.65 14.92
C CYS A 176 -1.73 -7.24 15.78
N GLY A 177 -1.14 -8.37 15.37
CA GLY A 177 0.03 -8.94 16.00
C GLY A 177 1.33 -8.21 15.63
N ASP A 178 1.38 -7.60 14.43
CA ASP A 178 2.57 -6.92 13.93
C ASP A 178 2.74 -5.50 14.49
N LEU A 179 1.67 -4.71 14.46
CA LEU A 179 1.61 -3.41 15.15
C LEU A 179 0.72 -3.59 16.40
N PRO A 180 1.26 -3.49 17.63
CA PRO A 180 0.50 -3.83 18.83
C PRO A 180 -0.54 -2.74 19.13
N TYR A 181 -1.74 -2.88 18.58
CA TYR A 181 -2.88 -2.01 18.88
C TYR A 181 -3.36 -2.20 20.32
N GLN A 182 -3.86 -1.11 20.90
CA GLN A 182 -4.48 -1.09 22.22
C GLN A 182 -5.96 -0.72 22.10
N SER A 183 -6.76 -1.19 23.06
CA SER A 183 -8.18 -0.79 23.14
C SER A 183 -8.28 0.74 23.25
N GLY A 184 -9.09 1.34 22.37
CA GLY A 184 -9.23 2.80 22.25
C GLY A 184 -8.47 3.39 21.07
N ASP A 185 -7.52 2.65 20.48
CA ASP A 185 -6.87 3.03 19.25
C ASP A 185 -7.86 3.20 18.10
N GLU A 186 -7.48 4.03 17.14
CA GLU A 186 -8.30 4.34 15.98
C GLU A 186 -7.51 4.07 14.69
N VAL A 187 -8.18 3.55 13.67
CA VAL A 187 -7.59 3.17 12.39
C VAL A 187 -8.45 3.60 11.20
N CYS A 188 -7.82 3.82 10.05
CA CYS A 188 -8.51 3.74 8.76
C CYS A 188 -8.37 2.32 8.21
N LEU A 189 -9.49 1.73 7.79
CA LEU A 189 -9.55 0.39 7.22
C LEU A 189 -9.65 0.49 5.69
N LEU A 190 -8.79 -0.22 4.98
CA LEU A 190 -8.92 -0.43 3.54
C LEU A 190 -9.11 -1.93 3.27
N VAL A 191 -10.19 -2.27 2.55
CA VAL A 191 -10.39 -3.58 1.94
C VAL A 191 -10.22 -3.41 0.43
N ASN A 192 -9.02 -3.71 -0.03
CA ASN A 192 -8.59 -3.50 -1.40
C ASN A 192 -8.80 -4.76 -2.24
N ASN A 193 -9.38 -4.61 -3.42
CA ASN A 193 -9.50 -5.66 -4.42
C ASN A 193 -8.18 -5.85 -5.16
N LEU A 194 -7.75 -7.09 -5.34
CA LEU A 194 -6.56 -7.38 -6.15
C LEU A 194 -6.87 -7.39 -7.66
N GLY A 195 -8.14 -7.37 -8.06
CA GLY A 195 -8.52 -7.22 -9.46
C GLY A 195 -9.95 -7.67 -9.74
N SER A 196 -10.20 -8.97 -9.63
CA SER A 196 -11.43 -9.60 -10.13
C SER A 196 -12.42 -10.08 -9.07
N SER A 197 -12.15 -9.86 -7.77
CA SER A 197 -13.15 -10.14 -6.74
C SER A 197 -14.36 -9.21 -6.89
N THR A 198 -15.55 -9.74 -6.61
CA THR A 198 -16.78 -8.97 -6.67
C THR A 198 -16.87 -8.01 -5.47
N TYR A 199 -17.57 -6.89 -5.66
CA TYR A 199 -17.78 -5.95 -4.57
C TYR A 199 -18.53 -6.58 -3.37
N MET A 200 -19.40 -7.57 -3.64
CA MET A 200 -20.09 -8.32 -2.58
C MET A 200 -19.12 -9.10 -1.69
N GLU A 201 -18.11 -9.75 -2.28
CA GLU A 201 -17.07 -10.47 -1.53
C GLU A 201 -16.24 -9.50 -0.68
N LEU A 202 -15.89 -8.34 -1.22
CA LEU A 202 -15.20 -7.30 -0.45
C LEU A 202 -16.05 -6.81 0.74
N LEU A 203 -17.36 -6.65 0.58
CA LEU A 203 -18.26 -6.26 1.68
C LEU A 203 -18.41 -7.35 2.74
N ILE A 204 -18.35 -8.63 2.35
CA ILE A 204 -18.30 -9.76 3.30
C ILE A 204 -17.02 -9.70 4.12
N ALA A 205 -15.87 -9.48 3.47
CA ALA A 205 -14.59 -9.34 4.17
C ALA A 205 -14.58 -8.10 5.09
N THR A 206 -15.10 -6.97 4.61
CA THR A 206 -15.24 -5.71 5.36
C THR A 206 -16.05 -5.93 6.63
N ARG A 207 -17.23 -6.57 6.53
CA ARG A 207 -18.07 -6.89 7.70
C ARG A 207 -17.27 -7.63 8.78
N GLN A 208 -16.53 -8.66 8.38
CA GLN A 208 -15.77 -9.45 9.34
C GLN A 208 -14.60 -8.66 9.94
N ALA A 209 -13.89 -7.87 9.14
CA ALA A 209 -12.81 -7.01 9.63
C ALA A 209 -13.31 -6.02 10.69
N HIS A 210 -14.44 -5.34 10.43
CA HIS A 210 -15.06 -4.45 11.43
C HIS A 210 -15.42 -5.16 12.73
N LYS A 211 -16.01 -6.36 12.64
CA LYS A 211 -16.37 -7.16 13.82
C LYS A 211 -15.14 -7.47 14.67
N LEU A 212 -14.07 -7.96 14.04
CA LEU A 212 -12.82 -8.33 14.72
C LEU A 212 -12.10 -7.13 15.34
N LEU A 213 -12.08 -5.99 14.65
CA LEU A 213 -11.49 -4.75 15.19
C LEU A 213 -12.29 -4.25 16.40
N ALA A 214 -13.63 -4.27 16.32
CA ALA A 214 -14.50 -3.88 17.43
C ALA A 214 -14.34 -4.79 18.67
N GLU A 215 -14.22 -6.10 18.46
CA GLU A 215 -13.93 -7.07 19.54
C GLU A 215 -12.60 -6.79 20.25
N ARG A 216 -11.62 -6.21 19.54
CA ARG A 216 -10.32 -5.78 20.07
C ARG A 216 -10.35 -4.37 20.67
N GLY A 217 -11.49 -3.67 20.63
CA GLY A 217 -11.63 -2.29 21.08
C GLY A 217 -10.95 -1.27 20.17
N ILE A 218 -10.63 -1.64 18.92
CA ILE A 218 -10.04 -0.76 17.91
C ILE A 218 -11.19 -0.09 17.14
N LYS A 219 -11.19 1.25 17.11
CA LYS A 219 -12.19 2.05 16.41
C LYS A 219 -11.81 2.20 14.95
N VAL A 220 -12.78 2.05 14.06
CA VAL A 220 -12.59 2.34 12.63
C VAL A 220 -13.12 3.74 12.37
N HIS A 221 -12.23 4.68 12.03
CA HIS A 221 -12.55 6.07 11.71
C HIS A 221 -13.22 6.17 10.34
N ASP A 222 -12.63 5.52 9.35
CA ASP A 222 -13.09 5.52 7.97
C ASP A 222 -12.80 4.16 7.31
N THR A 223 -13.55 3.86 6.24
CA THR A 223 -13.44 2.59 5.53
C THR A 223 -13.49 2.78 4.03
N LEU A 224 -12.42 2.37 3.36
CA LEU A 224 -12.33 2.32 1.91
C LEU A 224 -12.51 0.88 1.43
N VAL A 225 -13.36 0.67 0.42
CA VAL A 225 -13.61 -0.64 -0.18
C VAL A 225 -13.64 -0.49 -1.69
N GLY A 226 -12.74 -1.16 -2.40
CA GLY A 226 -12.66 -1.07 -3.86
C GLY A 226 -11.30 -1.41 -4.45
N ASN A 227 -11.07 -0.97 -5.67
CA ASN A 227 -9.87 -1.27 -6.45
C ASN A 227 -8.89 -0.09 -6.34
N TYR A 228 -7.91 -0.19 -5.45
CA TYR A 228 -6.92 0.89 -5.23
C TYR A 228 -5.50 0.47 -5.60
N CYS A 229 -5.13 -0.78 -5.33
CA CYS A 229 -3.84 -1.36 -5.64
C CYS A 229 -4.04 -2.80 -6.17
N THR A 230 -4.12 -2.93 -7.49
CA THR A 230 -4.53 -4.16 -8.19
C THR A 230 -3.35 -4.89 -8.84
N SER A 231 -3.51 -6.18 -9.09
CA SER A 231 -2.64 -7.02 -9.89
C SER A 231 -3.41 -7.65 -11.06
N GLN A 232 -3.64 -6.86 -12.11
CA GLN A 232 -4.41 -7.29 -13.29
C GLN A 232 -5.77 -7.91 -12.89
N GLU A 233 -6.10 -9.10 -13.38
CA GLU A 233 -7.31 -9.85 -13.04
C GLU A 233 -7.16 -10.80 -11.84
N MET A 234 -6.10 -10.67 -11.02
CA MET A 234 -5.93 -11.49 -9.83
C MET A 234 -7.20 -11.45 -8.97
N SER A 235 -7.76 -12.62 -8.65
CA SER A 235 -8.88 -12.71 -7.71
C SER A 235 -8.33 -12.78 -6.30
N GLY A 236 -8.90 -11.98 -5.40
CA GLY A 236 -8.44 -11.84 -4.04
C GLY A 236 -8.60 -10.43 -3.51
N TYR A 237 -8.22 -10.23 -2.26
CA TYR A 237 -8.28 -8.94 -1.60
C TYR A 237 -7.15 -8.78 -0.59
N SER A 238 -6.83 -7.54 -0.26
CA SER A 238 -5.97 -7.19 0.87
C SER A 238 -6.70 -6.37 1.90
N ILE A 239 -6.27 -6.50 3.15
CA ILE A 239 -6.71 -5.68 4.27
C ILE A 239 -5.53 -4.83 4.70
N THR A 240 -5.77 -3.53 4.81
CA THR A 240 -4.79 -2.55 5.24
C THR A 240 -5.36 -1.73 6.40
N LEU A 241 -4.54 -1.52 7.42
CA LEU A 241 -4.83 -0.64 8.55
C LEU A 241 -3.80 0.48 8.60
N LEU A 242 -4.26 1.72 8.59
CA LEU A 242 -3.46 2.88 9.00
C LEU A 242 -3.85 3.22 10.44
N LYS A 243 -2.91 3.09 11.39
CA LYS A 243 -3.11 3.60 12.75
C LYS A 243 -3.13 5.12 12.75
N LEU A 244 -4.10 5.72 13.45
CA LEU A 244 -4.23 7.16 13.57
C LEU A 244 -3.71 7.67 14.91
N ASP A 245 -2.91 8.73 14.83
CA ASP A 245 -2.82 9.75 15.87
C ASP A 245 -3.65 10.98 15.45
N GLU A 246 -3.77 11.98 16.32
CA GLU A 246 -4.57 13.18 16.05
C GLU A 246 -4.12 13.92 14.76
N GLU A 247 -2.82 14.00 14.50
CA GLU A 247 -2.31 14.76 13.36
C GLU A 247 -2.47 13.96 12.05
N LEU A 248 -2.23 12.65 12.06
CA LEU A 248 -2.51 11.77 10.92
C LEU A 248 -4.01 11.72 10.61
N LYS A 249 -4.87 11.76 11.62
CA LYS A 249 -6.32 11.84 11.45
C LYS A 249 -6.73 13.11 10.72
N GLU A 250 -6.23 14.27 11.15
CA GLU A 250 -6.47 15.55 10.47
C GLU A 250 -5.98 15.53 9.01
N LEU A 251 -4.81 14.97 8.74
CA LEU A 251 -4.25 14.87 7.39
C LEU A 251 -5.03 13.88 6.51
N TYR A 252 -5.48 12.77 7.09
CA TYR A 252 -6.34 11.82 6.39
C TYR A 252 -7.68 12.46 6.00
N ASP A 253 -8.27 13.26 6.89
CA ASP A 253 -9.54 13.97 6.66
C ASP A 253 -9.41 15.21 5.77
N TYR A 254 -8.19 15.70 5.53
CA TYR A 254 -7.96 16.81 4.62
C TYR A 254 -8.47 16.50 3.21
N SER A 255 -9.13 17.46 2.58
CA SER A 255 -9.78 17.26 1.28
C SER A 255 -8.78 16.83 0.20
N CYS A 256 -9.22 15.98 -0.71
CA CYS A 256 -8.45 15.66 -1.91
C CYS A 256 -9.38 15.38 -3.09
N ASP A 257 -8.95 15.72 -4.30
CA ASP A 257 -9.64 15.39 -5.53
C ASP A 257 -8.67 14.69 -6.49
N SER A 258 -8.79 13.37 -6.57
CA SER A 258 -8.07 12.56 -7.56
C SER A 258 -9.05 11.62 -8.26
N PHE A 259 -8.58 10.99 -9.34
CA PHE A 259 -9.39 10.04 -10.08
C PHE A 259 -9.91 8.88 -9.21
N ALA A 260 -9.06 8.34 -8.33
CA ALA A 260 -9.35 7.13 -7.55
C ALA A 260 -9.81 7.41 -6.10
N LEU A 261 -9.51 8.59 -5.55
CA LEU A 261 -9.88 8.98 -4.20
C LEU A 261 -10.34 10.44 -4.16
N ARG A 262 -11.53 10.66 -3.59
CA ARG A 262 -12.08 11.98 -3.30
C ARG A 262 -12.50 12.05 -1.84
N LYS A 263 -12.18 13.15 -1.19
CA LYS A 263 -12.58 13.44 0.19
C LYS A 263 -12.92 14.91 0.35
#